data_AF-A0A4Z1BA77-F1
#
_entry.id   AF-A0A4Z1BA77-F1
#
_cell.length_a   1.000
_cell.length_b   1.000
_cell.length_c   1.000
_cell.angle_alpha   90.00
_cell.angle_beta   90.00
_cell.angle_gamma   90.00
#
_symmetry.space_group_name_H-M   'P 1'
#
loop_
_entity.id
_entity.type
_entity.pdbx_description
1 polymer ?
#
loop_
_entity_poly.entity_id
_entity_poly.type
_entity_poly.pdbx_seq_one_letter_code
_entity_poly.pdbx_strand_id
1 'polypeptide(L)' 'MIDDLVYDYENTDKSNKLQKVTDSSTTLGFNDGNKTGNDYAYDVNGNLTKDLNKGITGITYNFLNLPTEVL' A
#
# COMPACT_ATOMS: atom_id res chain seq x y z
N MET A 1 21.34 -11.05 -1.28
CA MET A 1 20.11 -11.70 -0.82
C MET A 1 19.00 -11.39 -1.81
N ILE A 2 17.93 -12.17 -1.80
CA ILE A 2 16.76 -12.03 -2.68
C ILE A 2 15.56 -11.77 -1.77
N ASP A 3 14.68 -10.87 -2.20
CA ASP A 3 13.44 -10.55 -1.49
C ASP A 3 12.51 -11.78 -1.40
N ASP A 4 11.76 -11.87 -0.30
CA ASP A 4 10.77 -12.94 -0.08
C ASP A 4 9.39 -12.32 0.16
N LEU A 5 8.77 -11.93 -0.96
CA LEU A 5 7.59 -11.07 -0.97
C LEU A 5 6.29 -11.88 -1.12
N VAL A 6 5.36 -11.64 -0.19
CA VAL A 6 3.97 -12.11 -0.25
C VAL A 6 3.05 -10.90 -0.44
N TYR A 7 2.12 -11.01 -1.40
CA TYR A 7 1.17 -9.96 -1.76
C TYR A 7 -0.24 -10.43 -1.43
N ASP A 8 -0.96 -9.68 -0.60
CA ASP A 8 -2.36 -9.93 -0.27
C ASP A 8 -3.23 -8.88 -0.94
N TYR A 9 -4.27 -9.29 -1.68
CA TYR A 9 -5.21 -8.38 -2.34
C TYR A 9 -6.60 -8.43 -1.69
N GLU A 10 -7.36 -7.34 -1.84
CA GLU A 10 -8.73 -7.25 -1.33
C GLU A 10 -9.62 -8.37 -1.88
N ASN A 11 -10.73 -8.64 -1.19
CA ASN A 11 -11.73 -9.65 -1.57
C ASN A 11 -11.15 -11.07 -1.68
N THR A 12 -10.22 -11.43 -0.79
CA THR A 12 -9.58 -12.75 -0.78
C THR A 12 -8.92 -13.04 -2.12
N ASP A 13 -8.04 -12.13 -2.54
CA ASP A 13 -7.26 -12.21 -3.77
C ASP A 13 -8.06 -12.19 -5.09
N LYS A 14 -9.29 -11.68 -5.04
CA LYS A 14 -10.15 -11.50 -6.24
C LYS A 14 -10.24 -10.06 -6.71
N SER A 15 -9.47 -9.16 -6.10
CA SER A 15 -9.37 -7.75 -6.44
C SER A 15 -8.03 -7.44 -7.10
N ASN A 16 -7.94 -6.29 -7.76
CA ASN A 16 -6.69 -5.69 -8.19
C ASN A 16 -6.14 -4.66 -7.19
N LYS A 17 -6.80 -4.48 -6.04
CA LYS A 17 -6.36 -3.59 -4.95
C LYS A 17 -5.52 -4.37 -3.95
N LEU A 18 -4.26 -3.98 -3.84
CA LEU A 18 -3.27 -4.58 -2.95
C LEU A 18 -3.53 -4.10 -1.51
N GLN A 19 -3.56 -4.99 -0.52
CA GLN A 19 -3.75 -4.61 0.88
C GLN A 19 -2.43 -4.42 1.61
N LYS A 20 -1.46 -5.29 1.37
CA LYS A 20 -0.14 -5.26 2.01
C LYS A 20 0.88 -6.07 1.21
N VAL A 21 2.15 -5.82 1.49
CA VAL A 21 3.25 -6.69 1.03
C VAL A 21 4.05 -7.09 2.26
N THR A 22 4.12 -8.39 2.53
CA THR A 22 4.98 -8.92 3.60
C THR A 22 6.31 -9.34 2.99
N ASP A 23 7.42 -8.82 3.52
CA ASP A 23 8.77 -9.28 3.15
C ASP A 23 9.38 -10.08 4.30
N SER A 24 9.59 -11.38 4.08
CA SER A 24 10.22 -12.27 5.07
C SER A 24 11.75 -12.29 5.00
N SER A 25 12.35 -11.49 4.11
CA SER A 25 13.79 -11.39 3.91
C SER A 25 14.43 -10.25 4.74
N THR A 26 15.68 -9.87 4.41
CA THR A 26 16.43 -8.79 5.09
C THR A 26 16.18 -7.42 4.45
N THR A 27 16.48 -6.33 5.16
CA THR A 27 16.18 -4.91 4.84
C THR A 27 16.82 -4.30 3.57
N LEU A 28 17.28 -5.08 2.59
CA LEU A 28 17.81 -4.57 1.33
C LEU A 28 16.79 -4.80 0.21
N GLY A 29 16.07 -3.75 -0.21
CA GLY A 29 15.01 -3.87 -1.22
C GLY A 29 13.74 -3.18 -0.77
N PHE A 30 12.59 -3.84 -0.97
CA PHE A 30 11.33 -3.39 -0.38
C PHE A 30 11.46 -3.35 1.15
N ASN A 31 11.04 -2.24 1.75
CA ASN A 31 11.02 -2.10 3.20
C ASN A 31 9.58 -2.24 3.69
N ASP A 32 9.26 -3.40 4.25
CA ASP A 32 8.03 -3.65 4.99
C ASP A 32 8.06 -2.87 6.31
N GLY A 33 7.76 -1.57 6.19
CA GLY A 33 7.80 -0.59 7.27
C GLY A 33 6.62 -0.70 8.23
N ASN A 34 5.50 -1.27 7.77
CA ASN A 34 4.33 -1.54 8.58
C ASN A 34 3.99 -3.03 8.61
N LYS A 35 4.46 -3.71 9.65
CA LYS A 35 4.30 -5.17 9.79
C LYS A 35 2.94 -5.60 10.36
N THR A 36 1.98 -4.68 10.49
CA THR A 36 0.70 -4.94 11.13
C THR A 36 -0.48 -4.38 10.34
N GLY A 37 -1.50 -5.20 10.15
CA GLY A 37 -2.69 -4.79 9.40
C GLY A 37 -2.42 -4.64 7.90
N ASN A 38 -3.17 -3.74 7.26
CA ASN A 38 -3.03 -3.42 5.84
C ASN A 38 -2.19 -2.15 5.67
N ASP A 39 -1.38 -2.10 4.62
CA ASP A 39 -0.50 -0.98 4.30
C ASP A 39 -1.18 0.05 3.41
N TYR A 40 -2.03 -0.44 2.51
CA TYR A 40 -2.65 0.33 1.46
C TYR A 40 -4.15 0.45 1.69
N ALA A 41 -4.69 1.62 1.37
CA ALA A 41 -6.12 1.87 1.36
C ALA A 41 -6.48 2.67 0.11
N TYR A 42 -7.72 2.56 -0.34
CA TYR A 42 -8.18 3.18 -1.58
C TYR A 42 -9.49 3.94 -1.40
N ASP A 43 -9.67 5.00 -2.16
CA ASP A 43 -10.97 5.64 -2.31
C ASP A 43 -11.88 4.85 -3.28
N VAL A 44 -13.11 5.34 -3.46
CA VAL A 44 -14.12 4.71 -4.34
C VAL A 44 -13.72 4.74 -5.83
N ASN A 45 -12.87 5.68 -6.24
CA ASN A 45 -12.36 5.80 -7.60
C ASN A 45 -11.13 4.92 -7.83
N GLY A 46 -10.61 4.26 -6.79
CA GLY A 46 -9.44 3.40 -6.84
C GLY A 46 -8.12 4.15 -6.64
N ASN A 47 -8.15 5.42 -6.25
CA ASN A 47 -6.92 6.14 -5.89
C ASN A 47 -6.41 5.69 -4.53
N LEU A 48 -5.10 5.65 -4.35
CA LEU A 48 -4.48 5.30 -3.07
C LEU A 48 -4.72 6.41 -2.04
N THR A 49 -5.18 6.08 -0.85
CA THR A 49 -5.39 7.05 0.25
C THR A 49 -4.38 6.88 1.38
N LYS A 50 -3.68 5.74 1.45
CA LYS A 50 -2.64 5.43 2.44
C LYS A 50 -1.56 4.53 1.85
N ASP A 51 -0.33 4.72 2.32
CA ASP A 51 0.81 3.82 2.12
C ASP A 51 1.65 3.83 3.40
N LEU A 52 1.35 2.90 4.31
CA LEU A 52 1.99 2.86 5.62
C LEU A 52 3.46 2.40 5.55
N ASN A 53 3.88 1.72 4.48
CA ASN A 53 5.29 1.42 4.24
C ASN A 53 6.12 2.69 3.98
N LYS A 54 5.47 3.76 3.51
CA LYS A 54 6.07 5.08 3.32
C LYS A 54 5.73 6.08 4.43
N GLY A 55 4.99 5.66 5.46
CA GLY A 55 4.46 6.55 6.49
C GLY A 55 3.38 7.50 6.00
N ILE A 56 2.81 7.27 4.81
CA ILE A 56 1.74 8.11 4.24
C ILE A 56 0.41 7.70 4.87
N THR A 57 -0.19 8.63 5.60
CA THR A 57 -1.41 8.40 6.39
C THR A 57 -2.66 8.97 5.73
N GLY A 58 -2.50 9.82 4.72
CA GLY A 58 -3.58 10.41 3.95
C GLY A 58 -3.11 10.93 2.60
N ILE A 59 -3.95 10.77 1.58
CA ILE A 59 -3.80 11.42 0.27
C ILE A 59 -5.16 12.00 -0.12
N THR A 60 -5.21 13.27 -0.49
CA THR A 60 -6.41 13.92 -1.02
C THR A 60 -6.28 14.16 -2.52
N TYR A 61 -7.40 14.13 -3.23
CA TYR A 61 -7.44 14.21 -4.69
C TYR A 61 -8.42 15.28 -5.15
N ASN A 62 -8.12 15.89 -6.30
CA ASN A 62 -9.06 16.75 -7.00
C ASN A 62 -10.02 15.95 -7.92
N PHE A 63 -10.94 16.66 -8.58
CA PHE A 63 -11.92 16.07 -9.52
C PHE A 63 -11.31 15.35 -10.73
N LEU A 64 -10.00 15.50 -10.99
CA LEU A 64 -9.27 14.81 -12.05
C LEU A 64 -8.50 13.58 -11.53
N ASN A 65 -8.74 13.15 -10.29
CA ASN A 65 -7.99 12.09 -9.60
C ASN A 65 -6.48 12.37 -9.51
N LEU A 66 -6.09 13.66 -9.43
CA LEU A 66 -4.70 14.05 -9.19
C LEU A 66 -4.51 14.37 -7.69
N PRO A 67 -3.43 13.87 -7.05
CA PRO A 67 -3.14 14.20 -5.66
C PRO A 67 -2.98 15.70 -5.46
N THR A 68 -3.64 16.25 -4.43
CA THR A 68 -3.51 17.64 -4.00
C THR A 68 -2.76 17.79 -2.69
N GLU A 69 -2.75 16.75 -1.85
CA GLU A 69 -2.04 16.72 -0.57
C GLU A 69 -1.64 15.28 -0.21
N VAL A 70 -0.50 15.14 0.47
CA VAL A 70 0.02 13.88 1.03
C VAL A 70 0.47 14.16 2.46
N LEU A 71 -0.04 13.38 3.43
CA LEU A 71 0.20 13.49 4.87
C LEU A 71 1.10 12.38 5.39
#